data_AF-A0A2G1LQZ7-F1
#
_entry.id   AF-A0A2G1LQZ7-F1
#
_cell.length_a   1.000
_cell.length_b   1.000
_cell.length_c   1.000
_cell.angle_alpha   90.00
_cell.angle_beta   90.00
_cell.angle_gamma   90.00
#
_symmetry.space_group_name_H-M   'P 1'
#
loop_
_entity.id
_entity.type
_entity.pdbx_description
1 polymer ?
#
loop_
_entity_poly.entity_id
_entity_poly.type
_entity_poly.pdbx_seq_one_letter_code
_entity_poly.pdbx_strand_id
1 'polypeptide(L)'
;MMSLAMILALQVSLSGLPDDLKEGCNDKDGTVALSSCYSDHASLWDKRMRAAYPVAFEHAQGEQRNALKKAQAAWVKYRDETCEFYNLEQGSIHVILSAYCQLDLTRRRALELEEYVLP
;
A
#
# COMPACT_ATOMS: atom_id res chain seq x y z
N MET A 1 12.65 6.29 -23.10
CA MET A 1 13.02 4.87 -22.85
C MET A 1 13.63 4.81 -21.46
N MET A 2 12.88 4.31 -20.48
CA MET A 2 13.41 4.08 -19.13
C MET A 2 14.43 2.93 -19.22
N SER A 3 15.65 3.14 -18.75
CA SER A 3 16.71 2.12 -18.83
C SER A 3 16.44 0.97 -17.85
N LEU A 4 16.93 -0.23 -18.17
CA LEU A 4 16.85 -1.43 -17.29
C LEU A 4 17.33 -1.14 -15.85
N ALA A 5 18.25 -0.17 -15.69
CA ALA A 5 18.77 0.30 -14.42
C ALA A 5 17.73 1.03 -13.54
N MET A 6 16.75 1.74 -14.13
CA MET A 6 15.66 2.38 -13.38
C MET A 6 14.64 1.37 -12.85
N ILE A 7 14.44 0.26 -13.57
CA ILE A 7 13.57 -0.84 -13.13
C ILE A 7 14.22 -1.60 -11.96
N LEU A 8 15.53 -1.89 -12.05
CA LEU A 8 16.28 -2.51 -10.94
C LEU A 8 16.34 -1.63 -9.69
N ALA A 9 16.48 -0.31 -9.84
CA ALA A 9 16.57 0.61 -8.70
C ALA A 9 15.28 0.63 -7.85
N LEU A 10 14.10 0.47 -8.47
CA LEU A 10 12.82 0.39 -7.77
C LEU A 10 12.75 -0.85 -6.87
N GLN A 11 13.28 -1.98 -7.34
CA GLN A 11 13.23 -3.24 -6.62
C GLN A 11 14.19 -3.29 -5.42
N VAL A 12 15.33 -2.60 -5.50
CA VAL A 12 16.36 -2.57 -4.44
C VAL A 12 15.93 -1.69 -3.26
N SER A 13 15.18 -0.61 -3.48
CA SER A 13 14.72 0.26 -2.39
C SER A 13 13.56 -0.31 -1.55
N LEU A 14 12.90 -1.37 -2.02
CA LEU A 14 11.61 -1.86 -1.50
C LEU A 14 11.58 -3.36 -1.17
N SER A 15 12.69 -4.07 -1.36
CA SER A 15 12.87 -5.47 -0.95
C SER A 15 13.17 -5.49 0.55
N GLY A 16 12.23 -5.95 1.36
CA GLY A 16 12.39 -6.02 2.82
C GLY A 16 11.12 -5.87 3.64
N LEU A 17 9.99 -5.53 3.02
CA LEU A 17 8.70 -5.65 3.70
C LEU A 17 8.20 -7.10 3.62
N PRO A 18 7.73 -7.67 4.75
CA PRO A 18 7.26 -9.05 4.77
C PRO A 18 6.03 -9.22 3.87
N ASP A 19 5.97 -10.36 3.20
CA ASP A 19 4.81 -10.73 2.37
C ASP A 19 3.60 -11.09 3.22
N ASP A 20 3.83 -11.71 4.38
CA ASP A 20 2.80 -11.86 5.41
C ASP A 20 2.64 -10.55 6.18
N LEU A 21 1.50 -9.91 5.99
CA LEU A 21 1.11 -8.66 6.65
C LEU A 21 1.10 -8.76 8.18
N LYS A 22 1.01 -9.98 8.72
CA LYS A 22 0.94 -10.26 10.16
C LYS A 22 2.29 -10.59 10.79
N GLU A 23 3.33 -10.81 9.98
CA GLU A 23 4.67 -11.12 10.47
C GLU A 23 5.17 -10.01 11.41
N GLY A 24 5.57 -10.34 12.62
CA GLY A 24 5.99 -9.35 13.62
C GLY A 24 4.87 -8.61 14.36
N CYS A 25 3.60 -8.85 14.00
CA CYS A 25 2.43 -8.39 14.75
C CYS A 25 1.72 -9.51 15.52
N ASN A 26 1.93 -10.78 15.16
CA ASN A 26 1.30 -11.94 15.78
C ASN A 26 1.63 -12.15 17.27
N ASP A 27 2.69 -11.51 17.77
CA ASP A 27 3.16 -11.56 19.16
C ASP A 27 2.65 -10.39 20.02
N LYS A 28 1.86 -9.46 19.45
CA LYS A 28 1.39 -8.27 20.16
C LYS A 28 0.13 -8.56 20.95
N ASP A 29 0.24 -8.40 22.27
CA ASP A 29 -0.89 -8.53 23.18
C ASP A 29 -1.70 -7.23 23.28
N GLY A 30 -3.02 -7.38 23.15
CA GLY A 30 -3.97 -6.30 23.35
C GLY A 30 -4.25 -5.46 22.09
N THR A 31 -5.44 -4.86 22.08
CA THR A 31 -5.98 -4.15 20.92
C THR A 31 -5.07 -3.04 20.41
N VAL A 32 -4.53 -2.21 21.32
CA VAL A 32 -3.73 -1.04 20.96
C VAL A 32 -2.38 -1.44 20.37
N ALA A 33 -1.72 -2.45 20.95
CA ALA A 33 -0.42 -2.90 20.46
C ALA A 33 -0.55 -3.51 19.06
N LEU A 34 -1.60 -4.32 18.83
CA LEU A 34 -1.85 -4.94 17.54
C LEU A 34 -2.24 -3.92 16.47
N SER A 35 -3.14 -2.98 16.76
CA SER A 35 -3.54 -1.95 15.78
C SER A 35 -2.38 -0.98 15.46
N SER A 36 -1.54 -0.65 16.44
CA SER A 36 -0.32 0.14 16.20
C SER A 36 0.65 -0.59 15.26
N CYS A 37 0.87 -1.89 15.50
CA CYS A 37 1.74 -2.69 14.63
C CYS A 37 1.26 -2.69 13.17
N TYR A 38 -0.05 -2.92 12.93
CA TYR A 38 -0.60 -2.83 11.58
C TYR A 38 -0.51 -1.42 10.98
N SER A 39 -0.65 -0.37 11.78
CA SER A 39 -0.51 1.02 11.33
C SER A 39 0.93 1.37 10.93
N ASP A 40 1.91 0.84 11.66
CA ASP A 40 3.34 0.99 11.33
C ASP A 40 3.67 0.28 10.01
N HIS A 41 3.17 -0.95 9.84
CA HIS A 41 3.29 -1.67 8.57
C HIS A 41 2.59 -0.92 7.43
N ALA A 42 1.40 -0.39 7.65
CA ALA A 42 0.68 0.39 6.64
C ALA A 42 1.51 1.61 6.22
N SER A 43 2.16 2.28 7.16
CA SER A 43 3.05 3.42 6.90
C SER A 43 4.28 3.03 6.05
N LEU A 44 4.84 1.84 6.27
CA LEU A 44 5.94 1.33 5.44
C LEU A 44 5.46 1.02 4.01
N TRP A 45 4.33 0.34 3.88
CA TRP A 45 3.74 0.05 2.57
C TRP A 45 3.27 1.31 1.83
N ASP A 46 2.84 2.34 2.55
CA ASP A 46 2.44 3.64 1.98
C ASP A 46 3.65 4.41 1.42
N LYS A 47 4.81 4.34 2.09
CA LYS A 47 6.08 4.83 1.53
C LYS A 47 6.43 4.11 0.24
N ARG A 48 6.29 2.78 0.22
CA ARG A 48 6.52 1.92 -0.95
C ARG A 48 5.57 2.24 -2.10
N MET A 49 4.27 2.37 -1.83
CA MET A 49 3.25 2.78 -2.81
C MET A 49 3.54 4.16 -3.41
N ARG A 50 3.89 5.14 -2.56
CA ARG A 50 4.25 6.50 -3.00
C ARG A 50 5.54 6.54 -3.81
N ALA A 51 6.48 5.63 -3.59
CA ALA A 51 7.68 5.48 -4.41
C ALA A 51 7.39 4.83 -5.77
N ALA A 52 6.49 3.84 -5.81
CA ALA A 52 6.09 3.14 -7.04
C ALA A 52 5.28 4.04 -7.99
N TYR A 53 4.37 4.86 -7.46
CA TYR A 53 3.49 5.72 -8.28
C TYR A 53 4.20 6.61 -9.30
N PRO A 54 5.21 7.44 -8.95
CA PRO A 54 5.88 8.29 -9.94
C PRO A 54 6.59 7.46 -11.02
N VAL A 55 7.09 6.27 -10.69
CA VAL A 55 7.76 5.39 -11.67
C VAL A 55 6.75 4.78 -12.64
N ALA A 56 5.61 4.29 -12.14
CA ALA A 56 4.49 3.87 -12.97
C ALA A 56 3.95 5.01 -13.85
N PHE A 57 3.90 6.23 -13.30
CA PHE A 57 3.45 7.42 -14.01
C PHE A 57 4.39 7.83 -15.15
N GLU A 58 5.71 7.73 -14.95
CA GLU A 58 6.70 7.99 -16.01
C GLU A 58 6.73 6.87 -17.07
N HIS A 59 6.41 5.63 -16.69
CA HIS A 59 6.30 4.51 -17.62
C HIS A 59 5.06 4.63 -18.53
N ALA A 60 3.92 5.07 -17.99
CA ALA A 60 2.68 5.23 -18.73
C ALA A 60 2.82 6.22 -19.91
N GLN A 61 2.23 5.86 -21.06
CA GLN A 61 2.33 6.64 -22.31
C GLN A 61 0.99 7.23 -22.73
N GLY A 62 1.01 8.44 -23.31
CA GLY A 62 -0.20 9.09 -23.85
C GLY A 62 -1.35 9.18 -22.84
N GLU A 63 -2.53 8.71 -23.23
CA GLU A 63 -3.74 8.78 -22.41
C GLU A 63 -3.65 7.96 -21.11
N GLN A 64 -2.76 6.97 -21.03
CA GLN A 64 -2.55 6.15 -19.82
C GLN A 64 -2.12 7.01 -18.62
N ARG A 65 -1.36 8.09 -18.81
CA ARG A 65 -0.93 8.97 -17.71
C ARG A 65 -2.12 9.62 -17.02
N ASN A 66 -3.06 10.14 -17.81
CA ASN A 66 -4.28 10.74 -17.29
C ASN A 66 -5.19 9.69 -16.63
N ALA A 67 -5.28 8.49 -17.21
CA ALA A 67 -6.02 7.38 -16.61
C ALA A 67 -5.43 6.95 -15.26
N LEU A 68 -4.11 6.75 -15.19
CA LEU A 68 -3.40 6.36 -13.96
C LEU A 68 -3.54 7.41 -12.86
N LYS A 69 -3.43 8.71 -13.19
CA LYS A 69 -3.65 9.79 -12.21
C LYS A 69 -5.06 9.74 -11.62
N LYS A 70 -6.09 9.53 -12.45
CA LYS A 70 -7.47 9.40 -12.00
C LYS A 70 -7.67 8.14 -11.16
N ALA A 71 -7.12 7.02 -11.61
CA ALA A 71 -7.19 5.75 -10.89
C ALA A 71 -6.54 5.83 -9.50
N GLN A 72 -5.37 6.46 -9.39
CA GLN A 72 -4.70 6.65 -8.11
C GLN A 72 -5.53 7.51 -7.14
N ALA A 73 -6.09 8.63 -7.61
CA ALA A 73 -6.94 9.48 -6.78
C ALA A 73 -8.22 8.76 -6.33
N ALA A 74 -8.86 8.00 -7.23
CA ALA A 74 -10.03 7.20 -6.92
C ALA A 74 -9.70 6.07 -5.93
N TRP A 75 -8.53 5.44 -6.08
CA TRP A 75 -8.06 4.40 -5.17
C TRP A 75 -7.85 4.91 -3.74
N VAL A 76 -7.26 6.10 -3.56
CA VAL A 76 -7.10 6.70 -2.21
C VAL A 76 -8.47 6.84 -1.55
N LYS A 77 -9.45 7.39 -2.27
CA LYS A 77 -10.82 7.50 -1.75
C LYS A 77 -11.43 6.13 -1.45
N TYR A 78 -11.28 5.16 -2.35
CA TYR A 78 -11.77 3.79 -2.13
C TYR A 78 -11.18 3.18 -0.85
N ARG A 79 -9.87 3.29 -0.65
CA ARG A 79 -9.19 2.79 0.56
C ARG A 79 -9.76 3.45 1.81
N ASP A 80 -9.81 4.78 1.83
CA ASP A 80 -10.20 5.53 3.02
C ASP A 80 -11.66 5.23 3.41
N GLU A 81 -12.58 5.22 2.44
CA GLU A 81 -13.99 4.89 2.67
C GLU A 81 -14.18 3.41 3.08
N THR A 82 -13.42 2.50 2.47
CA THR A 82 -13.47 1.06 2.81
C THR A 82 -12.96 0.80 4.23
N CYS A 83 -11.89 1.48 4.64
CA CYS A 83 -11.33 1.27 5.96
C CYS A 83 -12.08 2.02 7.07
N GLU A 84 -12.81 3.09 6.73
CA GLU A 84 -13.76 3.73 7.64
C GLU A 84 -14.96 2.81 7.93
N PHE A 85 -15.44 2.03 6.96
CA PHE A 85 -16.49 1.03 7.21
C PHE A 85 -16.13 0.10 8.39
N TYR A 86 -14.88 -0.40 8.45
CA TYR A 86 -14.42 -1.24 9.57
C TYR A 86 -14.29 -0.46 10.88
N ASN A 87 -14.06 0.85 10.82
CA ASN A 87 -13.93 1.71 11.99
C ASN A 87 -15.28 1.96 12.69
N LEU A 88 -16.38 1.75 11.98
CA LEU A 88 -17.76 1.87 12.50
C LEU A 88 -18.26 0.59 13.19
N GLU A 89 -17.45 -0.48 13.24
CA GLU A 89 -17.80 -1.68 13.99
C GLU A 89 -17.80 -1.46 15.51
N GLN A 90 -18.57 -2.29 16.22
CA GLN A 90 -18.74 -2.17 17.67
C GLN A 90 -17.62 -2.87 18.46
N GLY A 91 -17.32 -2.35 19.64
CA GLY A 91 -16.30 -2.90 20.54
C GLY A 91 -14.88 -2.65 20.03
N SER A 92 -13.86 -2.96 20.84
CA SER A 92 -12.49 -2.52 20.53
C SER A 92 -11.85 -3.18 19.30
N ILE A 93 -12.49 -4.14 18.65
CA ILE A 93 -11.95 -4.81 17.46
C ILE A 93 -11.87 -3.88 16.23
N HIS A 94 -12.72 -2.85 16.16
CA HIS A 94 -12.81 -1.95 15.00
C HIS A 94 -11.46 -1.30 14.64
N VAL A 95 -10.66 -0.91 15.65
CA VAL A 95 -9.35 -0.28 15.40
C VAL A 95 -8.33 -1.26 14.80
N ILE A 96 -8.42 -2.55 15.14
CA ILE A 96 -7.55 -3.57 14.53
C ILE A 96 -7.96 -3.80 13.08
N LEU A 97 -9.27 -3.94 12.82
CA LEU A 97 -9.81 -4.19 11.48
C LEU A 97 -9.52 -3.03 10.53
N SER A 98 -9.71 -1.79 10.98
CA SER A 98 -9.42 -0.59 10.18
C SER A 98 -7.92 -0.46 9.89
N ALA A 99 -7.05 -0.69 10.88
CA ALA A 99 -5.59 -0.67 10.66
C ALA A 99 -5.13 -1.76 9.69
N TYR A 100 -5.66 -2.98 9.81
CA TYR A 100 -5.36 -4.08 8.89
C TYR A 100 -5.87 -3.78 7.46
N CYS A 101 -7.05 -3.18 7.32
CA CYS A 101 -7.58 -2.74 6.02
C CYS A 101 -6.63 -1.75 5.33
N GLN A 102 -6.16 -0.75 6.06
CA GLN A 102 -5.22 0.26 5.54
C GLN A 102 -3.94 -0.41 5.05
N LEU A 103 -3.41 -1.36 5.82
CA LEU A 103 -2.24 -2.15 5.47
C LEU A 103 -2.45 -2.97 4.19
N ASP A 104 -3.48 -3.82 4.14
CA ASP A 104 -3.72 -4.75 3.02
C ASP A 104 -3.96 -4.00 1.70
N LEU A 105 -4.85 -3.01 1.71
CA LEU A 105 -5.15 -2.25 0.49
C LEU A 105 -3.94 -1.47 -0.01
N THR A 106 -3.14 -0.90 0.90
CA THR A 106 -1.93 -0.15 0.52
C THR A 106 -0.84 -1.08 -0.02
N ARG A 107 -0.66 -2.28 0.56
CA ARG A 107 0.24 -3.30 0.02
C ARG A 107 -0.14 -3.69 -1.41
N ARG A 108 -1.41 -4.04 -1.63
CA ARG A 108 -1.90 -4.44 -2.96
C ARG A 108 -1.67 -3.36 -4.00
N ARG A 109 -1.94 -2.10 -3.65
CA ARG A 109 -1.72 -0.99 -4.58
C ARG A 109 -0.26 -0.74 -4.90
N ALA A 110 0.63 -0.87 -3.91
CA ALA A 110 2.05 -0.77 -4.17
C ALA A 110 2.51 -1.81 -5.20
N LEU A 111 2.14 -3.08 -4.97
CA LEU A 111 2.48 -4.18 -5.86
C LEU A 111 1.87 -4.00 -7.26
N GLU A 112 0.61 -3.58 -7.35
CA GLU A 112 -0.03 -3.29 -8.63
C GLU A 112 0.70 -2.19 -9.42
N LEU A 113 1.12 -1.11 -8.75
CA LEU A 113 1.90 -0.04 -9.40
C LEU A 113 3.27 -0.51 -9.87
N GLU A 114 3.91 -1.41 -9.11
CA GLU A 114 5.19 -2.02 -9.47
C GLU A 114 5.03 -2.99 -10.65
N GLU A 115 3.91 -3.71 -10.74
CA GLU A 115 3.58 -4.60 -11.86
C GLU A 115 3.45 -3.84 -13.18
N TYR A 116 2.93 -2.62 -13.18
CA TYR A 116 2.81 -1.79 -14.39
C TYR A 116 4.14 -1.44 -15.07
N VAL A 117 5.26 -1.60 -14.36
CA VAL A 117 6.61 -1.27 -14.88
C VAL A 117 7.47 -2.50 -15.11
N LEU A 118 6.93 -3.70 -14.87
CA LEU A 118 7.60 -4.95 -15.22
C LEU A 118 7.63 -5.10 -16.76
N PRO A 119 8.73 -5.65 -17.31
CA PRO A 119 8.90 -5.85 -18.75
C PRO A 119 7.96 -6.91 -19.33
#